data_AF-I1CBI4-F1
#
_entry.id   AF-I1CBI4-F1
#
_cell.length_a   1.000
_cell.length_b   1.000
_cell.length_c   1.000
_cell.angle_alpha   90.00
_cell.angle_beta   90.00
_cell.angle_gamma   90.00
#
_symmetry.space_group_name_H-M   'P 1'
#
loop_
_entity.id
_entity.type
_entity.pdbx_description
1 polymer ?
#
loop_
_entity_poly.entity_id
_entity_poly.type
_entity_poly.pdbx_seq_one_letter_code
_entity_poly.pdbx_strand_id
1 'polypeptide(L)'
;MPKQPIQATGSMEVDSDLPIEIKPKPIKRKTKAPPIRYDIVSDVMNQKADISVGDLMVAAPTLRRKLASACRPKRIPVTETSKETMAVIEEDDIHTTAVYSKINIGDKTVKVLVDCGAAKTCMSKSLADALGLEIDAASESVFTLGNGSKQPALGVI
;
A
#
# COMPACT_ATOMS: atom_id res chain seq x y z
N MET A 1 78.52 40.85 3.58
CA MET A 1 79.91 40.47 3.24
C MET A 1 79.89 39.62 1.97
N PRO A 2 80.97 39.65 1.16
CA PRO A 2 80.90 39.85 -0.29
C PRO A 2 80.80 38.57 -1.12
N LYS A 3 80.23 38.72 -2.33
CA LYS A 3 80.33 37.78 -3.45
C LYS A 3 81.79 37.67 -3.91
N GLN A 4 82.29 36.46 -4.08
CA GLN A 4 83.46 36.17 -4.90
C GLN A 4 82.99 35.34 -6.11
N PRO A 5 83.32 35.73 -7.36
CA PRO A 5 83.24 34.83 -8.49
C PRO A 5 84.58 34.10 -8.62
N ILE A 6 84.57 32.77 -8.55
CA ILE A 6 85.74 31.96 -8.91
C ILE A 6 85.69 31.74 -10.42
N GLN A 7 86.73 32.23 -11.09
CA GLN A 7 87.00 32.02 -12.51
C GLN A 7 87.34 30.56 -12.80
N ALA A 8 86.87 30.11 -13.97
CA ALA A 8 87.11 28.79 -14.53
C ALA A 8 88.59 28.56 -14.86
N THR A 9 89.12 27.36 -14.57
CA THR A 9 90.14 26.69 -15.39
C THR A 9 90.08 25.19 -15.12
N GLY A 10 90.08 24.37 -16.17
CA GLY A 10 90.05 22.92 -16.05
C GLY A 10 89.41 22.22 -17.25
N SER A 11 89.93 22.49 -18.45
CA SER A 11 89.69 21.70 -19.65
C SER A 11 90.30 20.30 -19.46
N MET A 12 89.47 19.32 -19.11
CA MET A 12 89.78 17.92 -19.41
C MET A 12 89.06 17.58 -20.71
N GLU A 13 89.80 17.66 -21.80
CA GLU A 13 89.40 17.15 -23.11
C GLU A 13 89.33 15.63 -23.00
N VAL A 14 88.10 15.10 -22.94
CA VAL A 14 87.84 13.69 -23.16
C VAL A 14 87.36 13.58 -24.60
N ASP A 15 88.33 13.38 -25.49
CA ASP A 15 88.11 13.06 -26.89
C ASP A 15 87.38 11.71 -26.97
N SER A 16 86.09 11.78 -27.30
CA SER A 16 85.26 10.63 -27.64
C SER A 16 84.18 11.08 -28.62
N ASP A 17 84.62 11.46 -29.81
CA ASP A 17 83.77 11.59 -31.00
C ASP A 17 83.27 10.20 -31.44
N LEU A 18 82.21 9.75 -30.77
CA LEU A 18 81.26 8.81 -31.34
C LEU A 18 79.95 9.57 -31.56
N PRO A 19 79.37 9.56 -32.77
CA PRO A 19 78.11 10.26 -33.01
C PRO A 19 77.03 9.60 -32.14
N ILE A 20 76.61 10.28 -31.09
CA ILE A 20 75.43 9.88 -30.32
C ILE A 20 74.23 10.09 -31.24
N GLU A 21 73.79 9.03 -31.92
CA GLU A 21 72.47 9.00 -32.54
C GLU A 21 71.43 9.10 -31.42
N ILE A 22 70.94 10.32 -31.19
CA ILE A 22 69.74 10.55 -30.38
C ILE A 22 68.57 9.98 -31.18
N LYS A 23 68.29 8.68 -31.01
CA LYS A 23 67.07 8.08 -31.55
C LYS A 23 65.89 8.83 -30.93
N PRO A 24 65.03 9.49 -31.74
CA PRO A 24 63.89 10.20 -31.20
C PRO A 24 63.04 9.19 -30.42
N LYS A 25 62.74 9.49 -29.16
CA LYS A 25 61.79 8.66 -28.38
C LYS A 25 60.50 8.55 -29.20
N PRO A 26 59.95 7.34 -29.39
CA PRO A 26 58.73 7.19 -30.15
C PRO A 26 57.64 8.03 -29.48
N ILE A 27 57.09 8.99 -30.23
CA ILE A 27 55.95 9.77 -29.79
C ILE A 27 54.80 8.76 -29.60
N LYS A 28 54.49 8.43 -28.34
CA LYS A 28 53.30 7.63 -28.02
C LYS A 28 52.10 8.45 -28.48
N ARG A 29 51.59 8.14 -29.68
CA ARG A 29 50.30 8.65 -30.14
C ARG A 29 49.28 8.18 -29.11
N LYS A 30 48.75 9.10 -28.30
CA LYS A 30 47.56 8.84 -27.50
C LYS A 30 46.44 8.58 -28.50
N THR A 31 46.18 7.32 -28.83
CA THR A 31 44.93 6.93 -29.47
C THR A 31 43.85 7.31 -28.48
N LYS A 32 43.20 8.46 -28.71
CA LYS A 32 41.99 8.80 -27.97
C LYS A 32 41.00 7.67 -28.31
N ALA A 33 40.64 6.87 -27.31
CA ALA A 33 39.55 5.93 -27.47
C ALA A 33 38.34 6.72 -28.01
N PRO A 34 37.56 6.15 -28.95
CA PRO A 34 36.38 6.83 -29.45
C PRO A 34 35.51 7.25 -28.26
N PRO A 35 34.90 8.45 -28.29
CA PRO A 35 34.07 8.92 -27.20
C PRO A 35 32.95 7.91 -26.99
N ILE A 36 32.88 7.36 -25.77
CA ILE A 36 31.84 6.39 -25.41
C ILE A 36 30.51 7.15 -25.41
N ARG A 37 29.65 6.85 -26.38
CA ARG A 37 28.30 7.41 -26.48
C ARG A 37 27.33 6.58 -25.63
N TYR A 38 27.58 6.56 -24.33
CA TYR A 38 26.74 5.86 -23.36
C TYR A 38 26.11 6.85 -22.41
N ASP A 39 24.79 6.81 -22.32
CA ASP A 39 24.02 7.63 -21.39
C ASP A 39 23.55 6.73 -20.23
N ILE A 40 24.30 6.78 -19.14
CA ILE A 40 24.05 6.00 -17.93
C ILE A 40 22.67 6.29 -17.35
N VAL A 41 22.21 7.55 -17.43
CA VAL A 41 20.94 7.95 -16.82
C VAL A 41 19.79 7.30 -17.55
N SER A 42 19.80 7.36 -18.87
CA SER A 42 18.80 6.68 -19.70
C SER A 42 18.85 5.16 -19.49
N ASP A 43 20.03 4.57 -19.37
CA ASP A 43 20.15 3.13 -19.21
C ASP A 43 19.60 2.65 -17.87
N VAL A 44 19.96 3.34 -16.76
CA VAL A 44 19.47 3.02 -15.41
C VAL A 44 17.96 3.23 -15.30
N MET A 45 17.43 4.31 -15.89
CA MET A 45 15.98 4.58 -15.82
C MET A 45 15.14 3.61 -16.65
N ASN A 46 15.71 3.06 -17.73
CA ASN A 46 15.04 2.06 -18.58
C ASN A 46 15.30 0.63 -18.13
N GLN A 47 16.25 0.42 -17.22
CA GLN A 47 16.49 -0.89 -16.63
C GLN A 47 15.26 -1.34 -15.84
N LYS A 48 14.78 -2.55 -16.13
CA LYS A 48 13.71 -3.16 -15.34
C LYS A 48 14.21 -3.40 -13.91
N ALA A 49 13.48 -2.83 -12.95
CA ALA A 49 13.74 -3.10 -11.53
C ALA A 49 13.31 -4.54 -11.20
N ASP A 50 14.19 -5.30 -10.56
CA ASP A 50 13.89 -6.62 -10.02
C ASP A 50 13.24 -6.48 -8.64
N ILE A 51 11.93 -6.22 -8.64
CA ILE A 51 11.13 -6.03 -7.42
C ILE A 51 9.89 -6.92 -7.45
N SER A 52 9.47 -7.39 -6.28
CA SER A 52 8.22 -8.14 -6.17
C SER A 52 7.00 -7.22 -6.32
N VAL A 53 5.88 -7.77 -6.77
CA VAL A 53 4.60 -7.03 -6.84
C VAL A 53 4.19 -6.56 -5.44
N GLY A 54 4.47 -7.34 -4.40
CA GLY A 54 4.20 -6.98 -3.01
C GLY A 54 4.95 -5.70 -2.58
N ASP A 55 6.25 -5.65 -2.84
CA ASP A 55 7.08 -4.49 -2.51
C ASP A 55 6.67 -3.25 -3.31
N LEU A 56 6.31 -3.43 -4.57
CA LEU A 56 5.74 -2.36 -5.40
C LEU A 56 4.43 -1.82 -4.83
N MET A 57 3.57 -2.67 -4.28
CA MET A 57 2.31 -2.24 -3.65
C MET A 57 2.54 -1.46 -2.34
N VAL A 58 3.63 -1.75 -1.62
CA VAL A 58 4.04 -1.00 -0.43
C VAL A 58 4.60 0.37 -0.83
N ALA A 59 5.51 0.40 -1.81
CA ALA A 59 6.15 1.62 -2.28
C ALA A 59 5.18 2.58 -3.01
N ALA A 60 4.18 2.05 -3.70
CA ALA A 60 3.22 2.83 -4.50
C ALA A 60 1.76 2.57 -4.10
N PRO A 61 1.21 3.29 -3.10
CA PRO A 61 -0.19 3.13 -2.65
C PRO A 61 -1.24 3.36 -3.74
N THR A 62 -0.91 4.16 -4.76
CA THR A 62 -1.78 4.43 -5.91
C THR A 62 -2.01 3.20 -6.77
N LEU A 63 -0.98 2.40 -7.01
CA LEU A 63 -1.07 1.14 -7.75
C LEU A 63 -1.85 0.10 -6.93
N ARG A 64 -1.62 0.05 -5.62
CA ARG A 64 -2.39 -0.81 -4.70
C ARG A 64 -3.89 -0.51 -4.77
N ARG A 65 -4.28 0.76 -4.76
CA ARG A 65 -5.70 1.16 -4.87
C ARG A 65 -6.30 0.76 -6.22
N LYS A 66 -5.55 0.91 -7.31
CA LYS A 66 -6.01 0.49 -8.65
C LYS A 66 -6.24 -1.02 -8.71
N LEU A 67 -5.28 -1.80 -8.22
CA LEU A 67 -5.41 -3.26 -8.14
C LEU A 67 -6.63 -3.64 -7.30
N ALA A 68 -6.76 -3.08 -6.09
CA ALA A 68 -7.89 -3.33 -5.22
C ALA A 68 -9.23 -2.96 -5.88
N SER A 69 -9.29 -1.86 -6.62
CA SER A 69 -10.51 -1.45 -7.35
C SER A 69 -10.85 -2.37 -8.52
N ALA A 70 -9.85 -2.95 -9.19
CA ALA A 70 -10.05 -3.90 -10.27
C ALA A 70 -10.49 -5.28 -9.76
N CYS A 71 -9.97 -5.69 -8.60
CA CYS A 71 -10.37 -6.93 -7.92
C CYS A 71 -11.70 -6.79 -7.16
N ARG A 72 -12.21 -5.56 -6.98
CA ARG A 72 -13.48 -5.33 -6.28
C ARG A 72 -14.65 -5.73 -7.17
N PRO A 73 -15.58 -6.57 -6.71
CA PRO A 73 -16.80 -6.89 -7.46
C PRO A 73 -17.54 -5.60 -7.85
N LYS A 74 -17.90 -5.47 -9.14
CA LYS A 74 -18.72 -4.35 -9.61
C LYS A 74 -20.16 -4.57 -9.15
N ARG A 75 -20.65 -3.70 -8.27
CA ARG A 75 -22.09 -3.63 -7.94
C ARG A 75 -22.86 -3.16 -9.18
N ILE A 76 -23.88 -3.92 -9.56
CA ILE A 76 -24.86 -3.52 -10.57
C ILE A 76 -25.83 -2.55 -9.87
N PRO A 77 -26.07 -1.34 -10.41
CA PRO A 77 -27.02 -0.43 -9.80
C PRO A 77 -28.45 -0.93 -10.06
N VAL A 78 -29.16 -1.26 -8.99
CA VAL A 78 -30.59 -1.60 -9.01
C VAL A 78 -31.39 -0.30 -8.99
N THR A 79 -32.26 -0.11 -9.98
CA THR A 79 -33.23 0.98 -10.06
C THR A 79 -34.19 0.93 -8.88
N GLU A 80 -34.35 2.08 -8.22
CA GLU A 80 -35.08 2.26 -6.96
C GLU A 80 -36.48 1.65 -6.96
N THR A 81 -36.83 0.93 -5.89
CA THR A 81 -38.23 0.66 -5.55
C THR A 81 -38.48 0.85 -4.04
N SER A 82 -39.33 1.85 -3.78
CA SER A 82 -40.19 2.12 -2.63
C SER A 82 -39.67 2.11 -1.19
N LYS A 83 -39.96 3.25 -0.55
CA LYS A 83 -39.92 3.56 0.88
C LYS A 83 -40.72 2.56 1.72
N GLU A 84 -40.05 1.83 2.60
CA GLU A 84 -40.64 1.33 3.86
C GLU A 84 -39.50 1.04 4.85
N THR A 85 -39.69 1.46 6.09
CA THR A 85 -38.76 1.30 7.22
C THR A 85 -38.67 -0.17 7.65
N MET A 86 -38.03 -0.98 6.81
CA MET A 86 -37.48 -2.27 7.19
C MET A 86 -36.03 -2.28 6.74
N ALA A 87 -35.13 -2.72 7.62
CA ALA A 87 -33.79 -3.10 7.19
C ALA A 87 -33.91 -4.36 6.32
N VAL A 88 -34.24 -4.17 5.04
CA VAL A 88 -34.18 -5.22 4.03
C VAL A 88 -32.71 -5.47 3.76
N ILE A 89 -32.20 -6.55 4.35
CA ILE A 89 -30.90 -7.11 4.01
C ILE A 89 -31.13 -7.80 2.67
N GLU A 90 -30.68 -7.18 1.57
CA GLU A 90 -30.63 -7.85 0.27
C GLU A 90 -29.61 -8.99 0.39
N GLU A 91 -30.12 -10.22 0.47
CA GLU A 91 -29.34 -11.45 0.52
C GLU A 91 -28.70 -11.68 -0.85
N ASP A 92 -27.45 -11.24 -1.02
CA ASP A 92 -26.54 -11.86 -1.98
C ASP A 92 -26.49 -13.37 -1.66
N ASP A 93 -26.67 -14.20 -2.69
CA ASP A 93 -26.94 -15.66 -2.68
C ASP A 93 -25.81 -16.54 -2.09
N ILE A 94 -25.33 -16.19 -0.89
CA ILE A 94 -24.52 -17.05 -0.03
C ILE A 94 -25.53 -17.84 0.78
N HIS A 95 -25.58 -19.16 0.54
CA HIS A 95 -26.40 -20.10 1.32
C HIS A 95 -25.85 -20.24 2.75
N THR A 96 -25.92 -19.17 3.54
CA THR A 96 -25.59 -19.19 4.96
C THR A 96 -26.79 -19.78 5.71
N THR A 97 -26.60 -20.93 6.34
CA THR A 97 -27.66 -21.53 7.17
C THR A 97 -27.67 -20.80 8.51
N ALA A 98 -28.52 -19.80 8.66
CA ALA A 98 -28.75 -19.15 9.94
C ALA A 98 -29.38 -20.13 10.94
N VAL A 99 -28.88 -20.14 12.18
CA VAL A 99 -29.41 -20.97 13.26
C VAL A 99 -30.56 -20.24 13.93
N TYR A 100 -31.71 -20.90 14.02
CA TYR A 100 -32.89 -20.39 14.69
C TYR A 100 -33.30 -21.29 15.84
N SER A 101 -33.78 -20.66 16.92
CA SER A 101 -34.43 -21.34 18.03
C SER A 101 -35.84 -20.78 18.25
N LYS A 102 -36.67 -21.53 18.97
CA LYS A 102 -37.97 -21.05 19.43
C LYS A 102 -37.87 -20.84 20.94
N ILE A 103 -38.17 -19.62 21.39
CA ILE A 103 -38.23 -19.27 22.81
C ILE A 103 -39.63 -18.78 23.16
N ASN A 104 -39.99 -18.86 24.44
CA ASN A 104 -41.24 -18.30 24.94
C ASN A 104 -40.96 -17.00 25.68
N ILE A 105 -41.66 -15.94 25.30
CA ILE A 105 -41.66 -14.65 25.98
C ILE A 105 -43.09 -14.42 26.45
N GLY A 106 -43.30 -14.49 27.77
CA GLY A 106 -44.64 -14.57 28.35
C GLY A 106 -45.38 -15.83 27.86
N ASP A 107 -46.56 -15.64 27.29
CA ASP A 107 -47.42 -16.67 26.71
C ASP A 107 -47.19 -16.88 25.20
N LYS A 108 -46.25 -16.16 24.59
CA LYS A 108 -46.01 -16.17 23.14
C LYS A 108 -44.71 -16.89 22.79
N THR A 109 -44.76 -17.78 21.79
CA THR A 109 -43.57 -18.42 21.22
C THR A 109 -43.03 -17.59 20.05
N VAL A 110 -41.75 -17.22 20.12
CA VAL A 110 -41.07 -16.38 19.14
C VAL A 110 -39.89 -17.16 18.54
N LYS A 111 -39.74 -17.05 17.21
CA LYS A 111 -38.56 -17.57 16.51
C LYS A 111 -37.43 -16.54 16.62
N VAL A 112 -36.30 -16.94 17.18
CA VAL A 112 -35.13 -16.08 17.40
C VAL A 112 -33.93 -16.59 16.63
N LEU A 113 -33.12 -15.66 16.14
CA LEU A 113 -31.84 -15.95 15.50
C LEU A 113 -30.76 -16.09 16.58
N VAL A 114 -29.95 -17.15 16.51
CA VAL A 114 -28.82 -17.37 17.42
C VAL A 114 -27.57 -16.78 16.78
N ASP A 115 -27.14 -15.62 17.29
CA ASP A 115 -25.96 -14.89 16.77
C ASP A 115 -24.86 -14.85 17.84
N CYS A 116 -23.73 -15.49 17.56
CA CYS A 116 -22.53 -15.41 18.42
C CYS A 116 -21.70 -14.14 18.19
N GLY A 117 -21.94 -13.41 17.10
CA GLY A 117 -21.28 -12.14 16.76
C GLY A 117 -21.93 -10.92 17.42
N ALA A 118 -23.13 -11.07 17.97
CA ALA A 118 -23.81 -10.00 18.68
C ALA A 118 -23.27 -9.80 20.09
N ALA A 119 -22.99 -8.56 20.47
CA ALA A 119 -22.50 -8.23 21.82
C ALA A 119 -23.58 -8.33 22.92
N LYS A 120 -24.86 -8.21 22.53
CA LYS A 120 -26.03 -8.29 23.41
C LYS A 120 -27.19 -8.93 22.66
N THR A 121 -28.13 -9.51 23.40
CA THR A 121 -29.43 -9.91 22.85
C THR A 121 -30.25 -8.67 22.52
N CYS A 122 -30.78 -8.61 21.31
CA CYS A 122 -31.53 -7.46 20.81
C CYS A 122 -32.91 -7.90 20.32
N MET A 123 -33.88 -7.00 20.44
CA MET A 123 -35.24 -7.17 19.94
C MET A 123 -35.60 -5.96 19.07
N SER A 124 -36.36 -6.17 17.99
CA SER A 124 -36.91 -5.05 17.23
C SER A 124 -38.04 -4.38 18.00
N LYS A 125 -38.22 -3.07 17.81
CA LYS A 125 -39.35 -2.35 18.40
C LYS A 125 -40.69 -2.98 18.02
N SER A 126 -40.85 -3.35 16.75
CA SER A 126 -42.06 -4.01 16.25
C SER A 126 -42.40 -5.31 16.97
N LEU A 127 -41.38 -6.08 17.37
CA LEU A 127 -41.58 -7.30 18.14
C LEU A 127 -41.96 -6.98 19.58
N ALA A 128 -41.31 -6.00 20.22
CA ALA A 128 -41.70 -5.54 21.55
C ALA A 128 -43.16 -5.05 21.59
N ASP A 129 -43.55 -4.21 20.62
CA ASP A 129 -44.92 -3.70 20.48
C ASP A 129 -45.92 -4.85 20.27
N ALA A 130 -45.60 -5.86 19.44
CA ALA A 130 -46.46 -7.03 19.22
C ALA A 130 -46.57 -7.96 20.44
N LEU A 131 -45.54 -7.98 21.30
CA LEU A 131 -45.54 -8.68 22.58
C LEU A 131 -46.20 -7.87 23.70
N GLY A 132 -46.46 -6.56 23.48
CA GLY A 132 -47.00 -5.66 24.49
C GLY A 132 -45.99 -5.34 25.59
N LEU A 133 -44.70 -5.31 25.27
CA LEU A 133 -43.62 -5.02 26.19
C LEU A 133 -43.30 -3.52 26.19
N GLU A 134 -43.12 -2.95 27.38
CA GLU A 134 -42.70 -1.56 27.57
C GLU A 134 -41.20 -1.48 27.86
N ILE A 135 -40.61 -0.30 27.64
CA ILE A 135 -39.20 -0.06 27.94
C ILE A 135 -39.06 0.26 29.43
N ASP A 136 -38.37 -0.61 30.17
CA ASP A 136 -38.08 -0.46 31.59
C ASP A 136 -37.11 0.71 31.86
N ALA A 137 -36.11 0.87 31.00
CA ALA A 137 -35.10 1.91 31.14
C ALA A 137 -34.56 2.40 29.79
N ALA A 138 -34.24 3.70 29.72
CA ALA A 138 -33.52 4.25 28.56
C ALA A 138 -32.12 3.62 28.44
N SER A 139 -31.66 3.43 27.20
CA SER A 139 -30.34 2.86 26.92
C SER A 139 -29.46 3.87 26.20
N GLU A 140 -28.23 4.05 26.67
CA GLU A 140 -27.20 4.86 26.01
C GLU A 140 -26.35 4.03 25.02
N SER A 141 -26.69 2.75 24.83
CA SER A 141 -25.92 1.85 23.97
C SER A 141 -26.13 2.18 22.49
N VAL A 142 -25.04 2.25 21.72
CA VAL A 142 -25.07 2.40 20.26
C VAL A 142 -24.44 1.18 19.60
N PHE A 143 -25.21 0.46 18.79
CA PHE A 143 -24.75 -0.72 18.07
C PHE A 143 -24.16 -0.35 16.71
N THR A 144 -23.06 -0.97 16.34
CA THR A 144 -22.52 -0.90 14.98
C THR A 144 -22.93 -2.16 14.24
N LEU A 145 -23.73 -2.01 13.17
CA LEU A 145 -24.23 -3.12 12.37
C LEU A 145 -23.15 -3.63 11.41
N GLY A 146 -23.34 -4.82 10.84
CA GLY A 146 -22.38 -5.43 9.89
C GLY A 146 -22.10 -4.58 8.65
N ASN A 147 -23.00 -3.66 8.29
CA ASN A 147 -22.80 -2.68 7.21
C ASN A 147 -22.02 -1.42 7.64
N GLY A 148 -21.57 -1.33 8.90
CA GLY A 148 -20.86 -0.19 9.48
C GLY A 148 -21.74 0.96 9.96
N SER A 149 -23.07 0.88 9.77
CA SER A 149 -23.99 1.90 10.29
C SER A 149 -24.13 1.81 11.81
N LYS A 150 -24.37 2.95 12.45
CA LYS A 150 -24.57 3.04 13.90
C LYS A 150 -26.06 3.23 14.19
N GLN A 151 -26.62 2.39 15.05
CA GLN A 151 -28.01 2.45 15.47
C GLN A 151 -28.09 2.53 17.01
N PRO A 152 -28.70 3.57 17.58
CA PRO A 152 -28.90 3.67 19.02
C PRO A 152 -29.96 2.67 19.49
N ALA A 153 -29.76 2.11 20.68
CA ALA A 153 -30.77 1.31 21.36
C ALA A 153 -31.90 2.22 21.85
N LEU A 154 -33.15 1.74 21.79
CA LEU A 154 -34.29 2.48 22.33
C LEU A 154 -34.35 2.40 23.87
N GLY A 155 -33.94 1.27 24.42
CA GLY A 155 -34.05 1.00 25.85
C GLY A 155 -33.74 -0.44 26.19
N VAL A 156 -34.00 -0.79 27.44
CA VAL A 156 -33.95 -2.14 28.00
C VAL A 156 -35.36 -2.57 28.38
N ILE A 157 -35.64 -3.85 28.15
CA ILE A 157 -36.85 -4.59 28.55
C ILE A 157 -36.37 -5.75 29.42
#